data_AF-A0AAV9E0E5-F1
#
_entry.id   AF-A0AAV9E0E5-F1
#
_cell.length_a   1.000
_cell.length_b   1.000
_cell.length_c   1.000
_cell.angle_alpha   90.00
_cell.angle_beta   90.00
_cell.angle_gamma   90.00
#
_symmetry.space_group_name_H-M   'P 1'
#
loop_
_entity.id
_entity.type
_entity.pdbx_description
1 polymer ?
#
loop_
_entity_poly.entity_id
_entity_poly.type
_entity_poly.pdbx_seq_one_letter_code
_entity_poly.pdbx_strand_id
1 'polypeptide(L)'
;MAEEAPPQPLIDPTHFDLIVSGTGLPESILAASASAAGKSVLHVDSNPFYGSHFASLSFPSLLSLLQLPPPPLQPKASDEVDGGSVPVSRRSIYSDVEISGALTLEPYSRSFSLDLAGPRVLYCSDPAVEMMLKSGASHHLEFKSVLASLIYLEGKLHSVPDSREAIFRDKSLGLAEKNRMMRFIRLVTGHIGSDGGGGLPDEDAEVPMAEFLDRQGLSAKIKSIILYAIVMADYDQDNAEVCKKLIKTKDGIQRLVLYNSSVSRFPNAVGAFIYPIYGQGVLPQAFCRCAAVKGAIYVLRMPVTGLLVDKETRQYKGVRLSSGQDIFSHHLVMDPSFIAQHSLFSTNASSHHEDPEVPKAKECQGLSSSTTKVARAICITKGSIRPDSSNLLVIFPPRSLGAEQLTAVRALQLSSDVAVCPPDVFVIYFSTLCDDAIQGKKHLHAAMNAILLHSYLNDSQNSTSTVSEDSEGETKPTLMWSALYVQEFKEASLEPVCSCPMPDGNLDYGELLEATIKLFHHMYPQEEIFAKPPPTEDNEEDDGSLE
;
A
#
# COMPACT_ATOMS: atom_id res chain seq x y z
N MET A 1 18.54 38.67 12.30
CA MET A 1 17.64 38.27 13.39
C MET A 1 16.80 37.14 12.84
N ALA A 2 16.97 35.93 13.35
CA ALA A 2 16.05 34.84 13.03
C ALA A 2 14.69 35.22 13.63
N GLU A 3 13.66 35.27 12.81
CA GLU A 3 12.28 35.48 13.24
C GLU A 3 11.92 34.30 14.17
N GLU A 4 11.64 34.58 15.45
CA GLU A 4 11.18 33.54 16.39
C GLU A 4 9.92 32.91 15.81
N ALA A 5 9.95 31.59 15.60
CA ALA A 5 8.78 30.86 15.14
C ALA A 5 7.62 31.12 16.13
N PRO A 6 6.39 31.33 15.63
CA PRO A 6 5.25 31.59 16.50
C PRO A 6 5.09 30.45 17.52
N PRO A 7 4.72 30.75 18.78
CA PRO A 7 4.58 29.74 19.81
C PRO A 7 3.58 28.67 19.37
N GLN A 8 3.97 27.40 19.45
CA GLN A 8 3.10 26.28 19.11
C GLN A 8 1.88 26.26 20.05
N PRO A 9 0.67 25.92 19.55
CA PRO A 9 -0.53 25.91 20.38
C PRO A 9 -0.42 24.86 21.50
N LEU A 10 -0.85 25.21 22.70
CA LEU A 10 -1.05 24.27 23.80
C LEU A 10 -2.32 23.45 23.56
N ILE A 11 -2.27 22.17 23.90
CA ILE A 11 -3.36 21.21 23.71
C ILE A 11 -4.10 21.01 25.03
N ASP A 12 -5.43 21.11 25.01
CA ASP A 12 -6.33 20.81 26.14
C ASP A 12 -7.47 19.92 25.61
N PRO A 13 -7.82 18.79 26.28
CA PRO A 13 -7.24 18.22 27.50
C PRO A 13 -5.81 17.71 27.35
N THR A 14 -5.15 17.39 28.47
CA THR A 14 -3.82 16.74 28.50
C THR A 14 -3.87 15.22 28.65
N HIS A 15 -5.07 14.65 28.79
CA HIS A 15 -5.28 13.21 28.94
C HIS A 15 -6.20 12.73 27.83
N PHE A 16 -5.79 11.66 27.16
CA PHE A 16 -6.54 11.01 26.09
C PHE A 16 -6.54 9.50 26.30
N ASP A 17 -7.54 8.82 25.76
CA ASP A 17 -7.59 7.35 25.72
C ASP A 17 -6.61 6.78 24.69
N LEU A 18 -6.34 7.54 23.61
CA LEU A 18 -5.41 7.18 22.55
C LEU A 18 -4.61 8.40 22.07
N ILE A 19 -3.30 8.23 21.94
CA ILE A 19 -2.44 9.13 21.19
C ILE A 19 -1.98 8.43 19.91
N VAL A 20 -2.14 9.10 18.78
CA VAL A 20 -1.70 8.65 17.46
C VAL A 20 -0.68 9.63 16.92
N SER A 21 0.52 9.15 16.58
CA SER A 21 1.62 9.95 16.04
C SER A 21 1.95 9.50 14.61
N GLY A 22 1.48 10.28 13.64
CA GLY A 22 1.54 10.01 12.21
C GLY A 22 0.13 9.85 11.65
N THR A 23 -0.15 10.46 10.50
CA THR A 23 -1.45 10.45 9.83
C THR A 23 -1.49 9.53 8.61
N GLY A 24 -0.72 8.44 8.65
CA GLY A 24 -0.78 7.39 7.64
C GLY A 24 -2.14 6.67 7.60
N LEU A 25 -2.32 5.81 6.60
CA LEU A 25 -3.60 5.12 6.41
C LEU A 25 -3.96 4.26 7.65
N PRO A 26 -3.09 3.36 8.15
CA PRO A 26 -3.37 2.60 9.37
C PRO A 26 -3.70 3.48 10.58
N GLU A 27 -2.91 4.52 10.81
CA GLU A 27 -3.02 5.45 11.93
C GLU A 27 -4.36 6.19 11.90
N SER A 28 -4.76 6.65 10.71
CA SER A 28 -6.04 7.32 10.49
C SER A 28 -7.24 6.39 10.70
N ILE A 29 -7.15 5.13 10.28
CA ILE A 29 -8.19 4.12 10.52
C ILE A 29 -8.32 3.85 12.02
N LEU A 30 -7.20 3.66 12.72
CA LEU A 30 -7.19 3.43 14.17
C LEU A 30 -7.79 4.61 14.94
N ALA A 31 -7.42 5.84 14.59
CA ALA A 31 -7.98 7.05 15.18
C ALA A 31 -9.49 7.15 14.93
N ALA A 32 -9.95 6.86 13.70
CA ALA A 32 -11.35 6.89 13.35
C ALA A 32 -12.16 5.81 14.08
N SER A 33 -11.63 4.60 14.19
CA SER A 33 -12.25 3.48 14.90
C SER A 33 -12.34 3.76 16.40
N ALA A 34 -11.26 4.26 17.02
CA ALA A 34 -11.26 4.60 18.45
C ALA A 34 -12.25 5.74 18.75
N SER A 35 -12.28 6.79 17.92
CA SER A 35 -13.26 7.87 18.06
C SER A 35 -14.69 7.37 17.83
N ALA A 36 -14.89 6.41 16.92
CA ALA A 36 -16.18 5.75 16.71
C ALA A 36 -16.66 4.96 17.93
N ALA A 37 -15.73 4.36 18.68
CA ALA A 37 -15.99 3.69 19.95
C ALA A 37 -16.06 4.66 21.16
N GLY A 38 -16.16 5.97 20.91
CA GLY A 38 -16.31 6.99 21.94
C GLY A 38 -15.03 7.29 22.74
N LYS A 39 -13.86 6.83 22.28
CA LYS A 39 -12.57 7.13 22.92
C LYS A 39 -12.12 8.54 22.57
N SER A 40 -11.50 9.24 23.52
CA SER A 40 -10.81 10.51 23.30
C SER A 40 -9.48 10.28 22.58
N VAL A 41 -9.29 10.92 21.43
CA VAL A 41 -8.12 10.72 20.57
C VAL A 41 -7.37 12.03 20.33
N LEU A 42 -6.07 12.03 20.61
CA LEU A 42 -5.14 13.03 20.10
C LEU A 42 -4.36 12.46 18.91
N HIS A 43 -4.47 13.12 17.76
CA HIS A 43 -3.81 12.70 16.53
C HIS A 43 -2.83 13.78 16.06
N VAL A 44 -1.54 13.53 16.20
CA VAL A 44 -0.47 14.45 15.84
C VAL A 44 0.32 13.95 14.64
N ASP A 45 0.89 14.86 13.84
CA ASP A 45 1.88 14.53 12.82
C ASP A 45 2.99 15.58 12.82
N SER A 46 4.22 15.15 12.61
CA SER A 46 5.35 16.06 12.41
C SER A 46 5.32 16.79 11.07
N ASN A 47 4.68 16.19 10.07
CA ASN A 47 4.63 16.73 8.73
C ASN A 47 3.64 17.90 8.66
N PRO A 48 3.83 18.83 7.69
CA PRO A 48 2.86 19.88 7.42
C PRO A 48 1.66 19.41 6.58
N PHE A 49 1.58 18.11 6.26
CA PHE A 49 0.55 17.49 5.42
C PHE A 49 0.07 16.17 6.05
N TYR A 50 -1.08 15.67 5.59
CA TYR A 50 -1.64 14.38 5.99
C TYR A 50 -1.08 13.21 5.17
N GLY A 51 -1.19 12.01 5.72
CA GLY A 51 -0.91 10.76 5.02
C GLY A 51 0.44 10.14 5.36
N SER A 52 1.36 10.88 5.98
CA SER A 52 2.72 10.40 6.29
C SER A 52 3.35 9.65 5.09
N HIS A 53 3.55 8.34 5.18
CA HIS A 53 4.12 7.50 4.10
C HIS A 53 3.11 7.05 3.03
N PHE A 54 1.83 7.35 3.23
CA PHE A 54 0.71 7.16 2.30
C PHE A 54 0.26 8.47 1.63
N ALA A 55 1.02 9.57 1.81
CA ALA A 55 0.66 10.87 1.26
C ALA A 55 0.75 10.90 -0.28
N SER A 56 -0.15 11.68 -0.89
CA SER A 56 -0.01 12.19 -2.26
C SER A 56 0.53 13.60 -2.18
N LEU A 57 1.69 13.84 -2.80
CA LEU A 57 2.42 15.09 -2.65
C LEU A 57 2.48 15.88 -3.96
N SER A 58 2.48 17.21 -3.84
CA SER A 58 2.87 18.05 -4.97
C SER A 58 4.30 17.72 -5.41
N PHE A 59 4.62 18.00 -6.67
CA PHE A 59 5.95 17.70 -7.20
C PHE A 59 7.09 18.34 -6.36
N PRO A 60 7.02 19.62 -5.95
CA PRO A 60 8.05 20.22 -5.09
C PRO A 60 8.15 19.55 -3.71
N SER A 61 7.01 19.17 -3.12
CA SER A 61 6.98 18.50 -1.81
C SER A 61 7.61 17.11 -1.88
N LEU A 62 7.31 16.34 -2.94
CA LEU A 62 7.93 15.05 -3.18
C LEU A 62 9.45 15.18 -3.35
N LEU A 63 9.89 16.12 -4.18
CA LEU A 63 11.32 16.34 -4.44
C LEU A 63 12.05 16.72 -3.16
N SER A 64 11.49 17.67 -2.40
CA SER A 64 12.05 18.07 -1.10
C SER A 64 12.17 16.87 -0.17
N LEU A 65 11.17 15.99 -0.10
CA LEU A 65 11.17 14.84 0.80
C LEU A 65 12.18 13.77 0.39
N LEU A 66 12.32 13.48 -0.90
CA LEU A 66 13.27 12.49 -1.42
C LEU A 66 14.73 12.97 -1.37
N GLN A 67 14.97 14.28 -1.35
CA GLN A 67 16.30 14.87 -1.24
C GLN A 67 16.73 15.16 0.21
N LEU A 68 15.86 14.94 1.20
CA LEU A 68 16.23 15.15 2.60
C LEU A 68 17.39 14.20 2.95
N PRO A 69 18.49 14.72 3.54
CA PRO A 69 19.52 13.85 4.07
C PRO A 69 18.92 12.98 5.18
N PRO A 70 19.43 11.74 5.37
CA PRO A 70 18.99 10.91 6.48
C PRO A 70 19.18 11.69 7.79
N PRO A 71 18.22 11.57 8.74
CA PRO A 71 18.33 12.28 10.00
C PRO A 71 19.66 11.90 10.69
N PRO A 72 20.37 12.87 11.31
CA PRO A 72 21.62 12.59 11.98
C PRO A 72 21.41 11.50 13.03
N LEU A 73 22.33 10.53 13.09
CA LEU A 73 22.37 9.50 14.13
C LEU A 73 22.38 10.21 15.48
N GLN A 74 21.26 10.19 16.21
CA GLN A 74 21.22 10.72 17.56
C GLN A 74 22.19 9.90 18.44
N PRO A 75 22.91 10.55 19.38
CA PRO A 75 23.78 9.83 20.30
C PRO A 75 23.00 8.71 20.99
N LYS A 76 23.64 7.54 21.16
CA LYS A 76 23.09 6.45 21.98
C LYS A 76 22.61 7.06 23.29
N ALA A 77 21.35 6.86 23.63
CA ALA A 77 20.80 7.31 24.90
C ALA A 77 21.76 6.86 26.02
N SER A 78 22.22 7.79 26.85
CA SER A 78 22.79 7.43 28.13
C SER A 78 21.71 6.67 28.91
N ASP A 79 22.10 5.60 29.61
CA ASP A 79 21.18 4.82 30.48
C ASP A 79 20.54 5.68 31.59
N GLU A 80 21.01 6.92 31.76
CA GLU A 80 20.39 7.94 32.61
C GLU A 80 19.15 8.53 31.92
N VAL A 81 17.99 8.04 32.36
CA VAL A 81 16.67 8.66 32.07
C VAL A 81 16.59 9.99 32.81
N ASP A 82 17.11 11.06 32.20
CA ASP A 82 16.96 12.40 32.75
C ASP A 82 15.46 12.79 32.76
N GLY A 83 14.93 13.12 33.93
CA GLY A 83 13.55 13.60 34.08
C GLY A 83 12.39 12.62 33.80
N GLY A 84 12.61 11.33 33.55
CA GLY A 84 11.52 10.36 33.27
C GLY A 84 10.98 10.40 31.84
N SER A 85 11.71 11.02 30.91
CA SER A 85 11.39 11.06 29.47
C SER A 85 12.50 10.37 28.68
N VAL A 86 12.13 9.47 27.77
CA VAL A 86 13.04 8.77 26.85
C VAL A 86 12.96 9.45 25.48
N PRO A 87 14.08 9.91 24.88
CA PRO A 87 14.05 10.56 23.58
C PRO A 87 13.57 9.60 22.49
N VAL A 88 12.75 10.10 21.58
CA VAL A 88 12.25 9.33 20.45
C VAL A 88 13.12 9.57 19.22
N SER A 89 13.67 8.49 18.68
CA SER A 89 14.45 8.51 17.44
C SER A 89 13.59 8.12 16.23
N ARG A 90 13.89 8.73 15.08
CA ARG A 90 13.33 8.36 13.78
C ARG A 90 14.44 7.94 12.83
N ARG A 91 14.14 6.99 11.94
CA ARG A 91 15.02 6.62 10.84
C ARG A 91 14.46 7.08 9.50
N SER A 92 15.36 7.28 8.54
CA SER A 92 14.92 7.32 7.13
C SER A 92 14.32 5.96 6.78
N ILE A 93 13.13 5.96 6.18
CA ILE A 93 12.51 4.75 5.65
C ILE A 93 13.04 4.39 4.26
N TYR A 94 13.64 5.36 3.56
CA TYR A 94 14.22 5.16 2.24
C TYR A 94 15.73 4.97 2.40
N SER A 95 16.20 3.77 2.05
CA SER A 95 17.62 3.41 2.15
C SER A 95 18.44 3.91 0.96
N ASP A 96 17.78 4.14 -0.18
CA ASP A 96 18.41 4.59 -1.41
C ASP A 96 17.39 5.38 -2.24
N VAL A 97 17.86 6.48 -2.87
CA VAL A 97 17.07 7.34 -3.75
C VAL A 97 17.91 7.71 -4.97
N GLU A 98 17.32 7.61 -6.15
CA GLU A 98 17.88 8.01 -7.43
C GLU A 98 16.87 8.87 -8.17
N ILE A 99 17.29 10.06 -8.59
CA ILE A 99 16.44 11.00 -9.33
C ILE A 99 17.10 11.27 -10.67
N SER A 100 16.33 11.09 -11.74
CA SER A 100 16.79 11.29 -13.11
C SER A 100 15.86 12.22 -13.88
N GLY A 101 16.48 13.11 -14.64
CA GLY A 101 15.81 14.07 -15.51
C GLY A 101 15.76 15.50 -14.93
N ALA A 102 15.93 16.47 -15.82
CA ALA A 102 15.78 17.88 -15.52
C ALA A 102 14.38 18.33 -15.95
N LEU A 103 13.57 18.82 -15.01
CA LEU A 103 12.21 19.25 -15.33
C LEU A 103 12.13 20.76 -15.51
N THR A 104 11.80 21.17 -16.73
CA THR A 104 11.18 22.45 -17.09
C THR A 104 9.65 22.42 -16.84
N LEU A 105 9.20 21.79 -15.76
CA LEU A 105 7.77 21.66 -15.39
C LEU A 105 7.34 22.65 -14.28
N GLU A 106 8.12 23.70 -14.01
CA GLU A 106 7.76 24.74 -13.03
C GLU A 106 6.30 25.25 -13.14
N PRO A 107 5.73 25.48 -14.36
CA PRO A 107 4.35 25.95 -14.49
C PRO A 107 3.28 24.98 -13.97
N TYR A 108 3.59 23.68 -13.92
CA TYR A 108 2.63 22.60 -13.60
C TYR A 108 2.93 21.91 -12.27
N SER A 109 3.95 22.36 -11.54
CA SER A 109 4.45 21.73 -10.33
C SER A 109 3.38 21.50 -9.24
N ARG A 110 2.36 22.36 -9.17
CA ARG A 110 1.24 22.26 -8.21
C ARG A 110 0.05 21.45 -8.72
N SER A 111 0.04 21.08 -9.99
CA SER A 111 -1.03 20.29 -10.62
C SER A 111 -0.82 18.79 -10.47
N PHE A 112 0.24 18.37 -9.78
CA PHE A 112 0.55 16.98 -9.50
C PHE A 112 0.13 16.59 -8.08
N SER A 113 -0.38 15.38 -7.94
CA SER A 113 -0.63 14.69 -6.67
C SER A 113 0.02 13.31 -6.75
N LEU A 114 1.25 13.20 -6.24
CA LEU A 114 2.13 12.05 -6.45
C LEU A 114 2.18 11.14 -5.22
N ASP A 115 1.70 9.92 -5.35
CA ASP A 115 1.68 8.92 -4.27
C ASP A 115 3.08 8.43 -3.87
N LEU A 116 3.38 8.51 -2.56
CA LEU A 116 4.58 7.91 -1.96
C LEU A 116 4.50 6.40 -1.80
N ALA A 117 3.30 5.86 -1.59
CA ALA A 117 3.08 4.43 -1.37
C ALA A 117 3.21 3.59 -2.66
N GLY A 118 3.53 4.21 -3.80
CA GLY A 118 3.67 3.55 -5.09
C GLY A 118 2.34 3.08 -5.70
N PRO A 119 2.38 2.11 -6.63
CA PRO A 119 1.16 1.63 -7.27
C PRO A 119 0.32 0.85 -6.25
N ARG A 120 -0.89 1.34 -5.99
CA ARG A 120 -1.96 0.58 -5.33
C ARG A 120 -3.30 0.88 -5.98
N VAL A 121 -4.21 -0.07 -5.88
CA VAL A 121 -5.60 0.04 -6.33
C VAL A 121 -6.49 -0.65 -5.31
N LEU A 122 -7.79 -0.38 -5.40
CA LEU A 122 -8.80 -1.09 -4.62
C LEU A 122 -9.54 -2.04 -5.54
N TYR A 123 -9.76 -3.27 -5.09
CA TYR A 123 -10.76 -4.12 -5.74
C TYR A 123 -12.15 -3.48 -5.60
N CYS A 124 -13.03 -3.62 -6.60
CA CYS A 124 -14.40 -3.13 -6.43
C CYS A 124 -15.12 -3.86 -5.27
N SER A 125 -14.77 -5.12 -5.02
CA SER A 125 -15.26 -5.93 -3.89
C SER A 125 -14.29 -5.96 -2.69
N ASP A 126 -13.37 -5.00 -2.58
CA ASP A 126 -12.35 -5.00 -1.51
C ASP A 126 -13.00 -4.83 -0.12
N PRO A 127 -12.53 -5.56 0.91
CA PRO A 127 -12.86 -5.25 2.30
C PRO A 127 -12.60 -3.79 2.69
N ALA A 128 -11.61 -3.15 2.07
CA ALA A 128 -11.34 -1.71 2.22
C ALA A 128 -12.53 -0.84 1.80
N VAL A 129 -13.24 -1.22 0.73
CA VAL A 129 -14.44 -0.50 0.25
C VAL A 129 -15.56 -0.62 1.28
N GLU A 130 -15.78 -1.81 1.82
CA GLU A 130 -16.78 -2.02 2.89
C GLU A 130 -16.44 -1.20 4.14
N MET A 131 -15.18 -1.18 4.54
CA MET A 131 -14.71 -0.39 5.69
C MET A 131 -14.94 1.11 5.49
N MET A 132 -14.70 1.65 4.28
CA MET A 132 -14.99 3.05 3.96
C MET A 132 -16.49 3.39 3.97
N LEU A 133 -17.36 2.43 3.62
CA LEU A 133 -18.80 2.59 3.74
C LEU A 133 -19.22 2.61 5.22
N LYS A 134 -18.74 1.64 6.01
CA LYS A 134 -19.04 1.54 7.45
C LYS A 134 -18.56 2.75 8.26
N SER A 135 -17.40 3.29 7.94
CA SER A 135 -16.84 4.45 8.65
C SER A 135 -17.45 5.80 8.24
N GLY A 136 -18.17 5.85 7.10
CA GLY A 136 -18.61 7.08 6.46
C GLY A 136 -17.50 7.82 5.68
N ALA A 137 -16.28 7.26 5.60
CA ALA A 137 -15.18 7.86 4.84
C ALA A 137 -15.51 7.98 3.33
N SER A 138 -16.34 7.08 2.82
CA SER A 138 -16.83 7.09 1.43
C SER A 138 -17.52 8.41 1.03
N HIS A 139 -18.09 9.18 1.97
CA HIS A 139 -18.69 10.49 1.69
C HIS A 139 -17.67 11.57 1.29
N HIS A 140 -16.38 11.28 1.44
CA HIS A 140 -15.27 12.21 1.17
C HIS A 140 -14.40 11.75 0.01
N LEU A 141 -14.81 10.68 -0.67
CA LEU A 141 -13.99 9.97 -1.64
C LEU A 141 -14.77 9.77 -2.93
N GLU A 142 -14.10 10.04 -4.03
CA GLU A 142 -14.56 9.69 -5.36
C GLU A 142 -13.54 8.79 -6.04
N PHE A 143 -14.02 7.88 -6.87
CA PHE A 143 -13.18 6.87 -7.50
C PHE A 143 -13.42 6.82 -9.01
N LYS A 144 -12.39 6.43 -9.75
CA LYS A 144 -12.51 6.01 -11.15
C LYS A 144 -11.94 4.62 -11.36
N SER A 145 -12.45 3.95 -12.39
CA SER A 145 -11.96 2.63 -12.81
C SER A 145 -10.52 2.69 -13.30
N VAL A 146 -9.76 1.64 -13.02
CA VAL A 146 -8.61 1.25 -13.84
C VAL A 146 -9.18 0.45 -15.01
N LEU A 147 -8.99 0.94 -16.23
CA LEU A 147 -9.76 0.49 -17.40
C LEU A 147 -9.25 -0.81 -18.01
N ALA A 148 -7.96 -1.13 -17.81
CA ALA A 148 -7.36 -2.31 -18.37
C ALA A 148 -6.18 -2.82 -17.53
N SER A 149 -5.94 -4.13 -17.60
CA SER A 149 -4.70 -4.76 -17.14
C SER A 149 -3.97 -5.39 -18.33
N LEU A 150 -2.66 -5.20 -18.38
CA LEU A 150 -1.75 -5.69 -19.40
C LEU A 150 -0.71 -6.59 -18.77
N ILE A 151 -0.25 -7.60 -19.50
CA ILE A 151 0.83 -8.49 -19.07
C ILE A 151 1.95 -8.47 -20.12
N TYR A 152 3.20 -8.32 -19.67
CA TYR A 152 4.37 -8.35 -20.53
C TYR A 152 4.88 -9.77 -20.68
N LEU A 153 4.73 -10.35 -21.87
CA LEU A 153 5.13 -11.71 -22.21
C LEU A 153 5.83 -11.70 -23.56
N GLU A 154 6.92 -12.48 -23.67
CA GLU A 154 7.65 -12.66 -24.94
C GLU A 154 8.08 -11.34 -25.59
N GLY A 155 8.45 -10.34 -24.76
CA GLY A 155 8.91 -9.04 -25.23
C GLY A 155 7.79 -8.07 -25.65
N LYS A 156 6.52 -8.42 -25.45
CA LYS A 156 5.36 -7.61 -25.89
C LYS A 156 4.29 -7.49 -24.79
N LEU A 157 3.51 -6.42 -24.85
CA LEU A 157 2.34 -6.24 -23.99
C LEU A 157 1.12 -6.97 -24.57
N HIS A 158 0.45 -7.76 -23.73
CA HIS A 158 -0.79 -8.45 -24.06
C HIS A 158 -1.89 -7.95 -23.13
N SER A 159 -3.12 -7.80 -23.64
CA SER A 159 -4.28 -7.52 -22.76
C SER A 159 -4.60 -8.75 -21.92
N VAL A 160 -4.96 -8.54 -20.66
CA VAL A 160 -5.40 -9.59 -19.74
C VAL A 160 -6.88 -9.89 -20.00
N PRO A 161 -7.26 -11.11 -20.44
CA PRO A 161 -8.65 -11.48 -20.65
C PRO A 161 -9.30 -11.85 -19.31
N ASP A 162 -9.87 -10.86 -18.66
CA ASP A 162 -10.36 -10.90 -17.27
C ASP A 162 -11.86 -11.21 -17.11
N SER A 163 -12.58 -11.33 -18.23
CA SER A 163 -14.01 -11.65 -18.30
C SER A 163 -14.29 -12.73 -19.34
N ARG A 164 -15.45 -13.40 -19.24
CA ARG A 164 -15.88 -14.42 -20.22
C ARG A 164 -15.93 -13.83 -21.64
N GLU A 165 -16.37 -12.58 -21.74
CA GLU A 165 -16.47 -11.81 -22.98
C GLU A 165 -15.08 -11.43 -23.51
N ALA A 166 -14.13 -11.03 -22.65
CA ALA A 166 -12.76 -10.75 -23.06
C ALA A 166 -12.06 -12.02 -23.56
N ILE A 167 -12.23 -13.14 -22.85
CA ILE A 167 -11.73 -14.46 -23.24
C ILE A 167 -12.26 -14.88 -24.61
N PHE A 168 -13.56 -14.70 -24.84
CA PHE A 168 -14.16 -15.07 -26.11
C PHE A 168 -13.61 -14.21 -27.27
N ARG A 169 -13.40 -12.91 -27.03
CA ARG A 169 -12.87 -11.95 -28.02
C ARG A 169 -11.36 -12.08 -28.27
N ASP A 170 -10.61 -12.68 -27.35
CA ASP A 170 -9.15 -12.82 -27.49
C ASP A 170 -8.80 -13.71 -28.69
N LYS A 171 -8.11 -13.13 -29.69
CA LYS A 171 -7.68 -13.83 -30.91
C LYS A 171 -6.39 -14.63 -30.73
N SER A 172 -5.65 -14.38 -29.65
CA SER A 172 -4.41 -15.07 -29.34
C SER A 172 -4.62 -16.44 -28.70
N LEU A 173 -5.85 -16.75 -28.25
CA LEU A 173 -6.21 -18.02 -27.62
C LEU A 173 -6.94 -18.96 -28.60
N GLY A 174 -6.48 -20.20 -28.70
CA GLY A 174 -7.16 -21.24 -29.49
C GLY A 174 -8.47 -21.73 -28.87
N LEU A 175 -9.33 -22.38 -29.65
CA LEU A 175 -10.62 -22.93 -29.15
C LEU A 175 -10.45 -23.90 -27.96
N ALA A 176 -9.43 -24.76 -28.00
CA ALA A 176 -9.14 -25.70 -26.92
C ALA A 176 -8.75 -24.96 -25.62
N GLU A 177 -7.93 -23.91 -25.71
CA GLU A 177 -7.50 -23.10 -24.57
C GLU A 177 -8.66 -22.32 -23.98
N LYS A 178 -9.50 -21.69 -24.83
CA LYS A 178 -10.73 -21.02 -24.39
C LYS A 178 -11.65 -21.98 -23.63
N ASN A 179 -11.84 -23.21 -24.14
CA ASN A 179 -12.67 -24.22 -23.47
C ASN A 179 -12.11 -24.63 -22.09
N ARG A 180 -10.78 -24.78 -21.96
CA ARG A 180 -10.14 -25.07 -20.67
C ARG A 180 -10.29 -23.91 -19.68
N MET A 181 -10.06 -22.68 -20.12
CA MET A 181 -10.21 -21.50 -19.27
C MET A 181 -11.67 -21.30 -18.83
N MET A 182 -12.64 -21.52 -19.72
CA MET A 182 -14.07 -21.47 -19.34
C MET A 182 -14.45 -22.58 -18.35
N ARG A 183 -13.82 -23.76 -18.42
CA ARG A 183 -13.99 -24.81 -17.41
C ARG A 183 -13.39 -24.39 -16.06
N PHE A 184 -12.20 -23.82 -16.07
CA PHE A 184 -11.54 -23.30 -14.88
C PHE A 184 -12.36 -22.18 -14.22
N ILE A 185 -12.85 -21.21 -14.99
CA ILE A 185 -13.71 -20.13 -14.47
C ILE A 185 -15.00 -20.71 -13.86
N ARG A 186 -15.60 -21.73 -14.48
CA ARG A 186 -16.79 -22.39 -13.90
C ARG A 186 -16.48 -23.01 -12.53
N LEU A 187 -15.31 -23.63 -12.38
CA LEU A 187 -14.85 -24.17 -11.10
C LEU A 187 -14.74 -23.05 -10.06
N VAL A 188 -14.08 -21.93 -10.40
CA VAL A 188 -13.98 -20.77 -9.51
C VAL A 188 -15.36 -20.18 -9.17
N THR A 189 -16.25 -20.00 -10.15
CA THR A 189 -17.61 -19.47 -9.87
C THR A 189 -18.46 -20.41 -9.03
N GLY A 190 -18.22 -21.73 -9.11
CA GLY A 190 -18.86 -22.71 -8.24
C GLY A 190 -18.52 -22.50 -6.75
N HIS A 191 -17.34 -21.92 -6.47
CA HIS A 191 -16.93 -21.56 -5.10
C HIS A 191 -17.56 -20.26 -4.60
N ILE A 192 -18.02 -19.39 -5.50
CA ILE A 192 -18.68 -18.12 -5.12
C ILE A 192 -20.08 -18.39 -4.54
N GLY A 193 -20.76 -19.43 -5.04
CA GLY A 193 -22.17 -19.70 -4.72
C GLY A 193 -22.42 -20.89 -3.79
N SER A 194 -21.40 -21.47 -3.17
CA SER A 194 -21.55 -22.64 -2.32
C SER A 194 -20.93 -22.41 -0.94
N ASP A 195 -21.76 -22.38 0.10
CA ASP A 195 -21.36 -22.54 1.50
C ASP A 195 -20.88 -24.00 1.78
N GLY A 196 -19.92 -24.50 0.99
CA GLY A 196 -19.18 -25.74 1.28
C GLY A 196 -19.52 -27.01 0.47
N GLY A 197 -20.23 -26.94 -0.67
CA GLY A 197 -20.69 -28.14 -1.40
C GLY A 197 -20.14 -28.37 -2.82
N GLY A 198 -19.58 -27.35 -3.49
CA GLY A 198 -18.98 -27.44 -4.84
C GLY A 198 -17.46 -27.29 -4.85
N GLY A 199 -16.82 -27.60 -3.72
CA GLY A 199 -15.47 -27.20 -3.38
C GLY A 199 -14.36 -27.95 -4.12
N LEU A 200 -13.22 -27.25 -4.22
CA LEU A 200 -11.90 -27.77 -4.47
C LEU A 200 -11.69 -28.97 -3.54
N PRO A 201 -11.27 -30.14 -4.03
CA PRO A 201 -10.97 -31.27 -3.16
C PRO A 201 -9.98 -30.84 -2.06
N ASP A 202 -10.19 -31.30 -0.82
CA ASP A 202 -9.28 -30.98 0.30
C ASP A 202 -7.82 -31.32 -0.03
N GLU A 203 -7.61 -32.36 -0.85
CA GLU A 203 -6.30 -32.79 -1.35
C GLU A 203 -5.61 -31.74 -2.23
N ASP A 204 -6.37 -30.91 -2.95
CA ASP A 204 -5.82 -29.86 -3.82
C ASP A 204 -5.65 -28.51 -3.09
N ALA A 205 -6.29 -28.32 -1.93
CA ALA A 205 -6.33 -27.04 -1.21
C ALA A 205 -4.94 -26.53 -0.77
N GLU A 206 -4.10 -27.43 -0.27
CA GLU A 206 -2.78 -27.11 0.28
C GLU A 206 -1.65 -27.23 -0.76
N VAL A 207 -1.92 -27.80 -1.93
CA VAL A 207 -0.96 -27.93 -3.04
C VAL A 207 -0.61 -26.54 -3.59
N PRO A 208 0.64 -26.28 -4.02
CA PRO A 208 0.99 -25.04 -4.69
C PRO A 208 0.08 -24.77 -5.89
N MET A 209 -0.42 -23.54 -5.99
CA MET A 209 -1.37 -23.17 -7.04
C MET A 209 -0.82 -23.39 -8.44
N ALA A 210 0.48 -23.15 -8.65
CA ALA A 210 1.13 -23.40 -9.93
C ALA A 210 1.00 -24.87 -10.36
N GLU A 211 1.20 -25.82 -9.44
CA GLU A 211 1.03 -27.25 -9.71
C GLU A 211 -0.44 -27.60 -9.98
N PHE A 212 -1.37 -27.03 -9.21
CA PHE A 212 -2.79 -27.21 -9.46
C PHE A 212 -3.20 -26.73 -10.86
N LEU A 213 -2.72 -25.57 -11.30
CA LEU A 213 -2.99 -25.04 -12.65
C LEU A 213 -2.41 -25.94 -13.76
N ASP A 214 -1.27 -26.59 -13.51
CA ASP A 214 -0.70 -27.58 -14.44
C ASP A 214 -1.61 -28.82 -14.53
N ARG A 215 -2.14 -29.31 -13.40
CA ARG A 215 -3.12 -30.42 -13.37
C ARG A 215 -4.41 -30.08 -14.14
N GLN A 216 -4.82 -28.80 -14.16
CA GLN A 216 -5.95 -28.33 -14.98
C GLN A 216 -5.63 -28.27 -16.48
N GLY A 217 -4.37 -28.51 -16.89
CA GLY A 217 -3.93 -28.55 -18.27
C GLY A 217 -3.96 -27.18 -18.95
N LEU A 218 -3.76 -26.10 -18.20
CA LEU A 218 -3.70 -24.73 -18.76
C LEU A 218 -2.36 -24.49 -19.46
N SER A 219 -2.34 -23.66 -20.50
CA SER A 219 -1.08 -23.29 -21.17
C SER A 219 -0.24 -22.37 -20.29
N ALA A 220 1.08 -22.33 -20.50
CA ALA A 220 1.99 -21.48 -19.72
C ALA A 220 1.58 -19.99 -19.75
N LYS A 221 1.08 -19.51 -20.89
CA LYS A 221 0.53 -18.15 -21.03
C LYS A 221 -0.65 -17.92 -20.08
N ILE A 222 -1.63 -18.80 -20.08
CA ILE A 222 -2.83 -18.69 -19.22
C ILE A 222 -2.45 -18.84 -17.75
N LYS A 223 -1.57 -19.79 -17.42
CA LYS A 223 -1.03 -19.97 -16.06
C LYS A 223 -0.38 -18.68 -15.56
N SER A 224 0.45 -18.05 -16.38
CA SER A 224 1.10 -16.77 -16.06
C SER A 224 0.08 -15.65 -15.84
N ILE A 225 -0.94 -15.54 -16.71
CA ILE A 225 -2.04 -14.58 -16.54
C ILE A 225 -2.75 -14.79 -15.20
N ILE A 226 -3.15 -16.02 -14.88
CA ILE A 226 -3.86 -16.33 -13.64
C ILE A 226 -2.99 -15.98 -12.44
N LEU A 227 -1.74 -16.47 -12.40
CA LEU A 227 -0.86 -16.29 -11.25
C LEU A 227 -0.48 -14.82 -11.02
N TYR A 228 -0.12 -14.09 -12.07
CA TYR A 228 0.53 -12.79 -11.90
C TYR A 228 -0.39 -11.59 -12.17
N ALA A 229 -1.39 -11.73 -13.05
CA ALA A 229 -2.31 -10.64 -13.39
C ALA A 229 -3.68 -10.70 -12.68
N ILE A 230 -4.06 -11.86 -12.13
CA ILE A 230 -5.33 -12.04 -11.43
C ILE A 230 -5.11 -12.33 -9.95
N VAL A 231 -4.34 -13.38 -9.63
CA VAL A 231 -3.97 -13.77 -8.26
C VAL A 231 -2.94 -12.83 -7.65
N MET A 232 -2.23 -12.05 -8.48
CA MET A 232 -1.22 -11.08 -8.08
C MET A 232 -0.10 -11.71 -7.24
N ALA A 233 0.45 -12.84 -7.67
CA ALA A 233 1.63 -13.44 -7.06
C ALA A 233 2.88 -12.55 -7.22
N ASP A 234 3.72 -12.47 -6.19
CA ASP A 234 4.93 -11.63 -6.21
C ASP A 234 6.18 -12.38 -6.63
N TYR A 235 6.29 -13.67 -6.30
CA TYR A 235 7.48 -14.48 -6.55
C TYR A 235 7.23 -15.51 -7.66
N ASP A 236 8.30 -15.97 -8.30
CA ASP A 236 8.29 -17.07 -9.26
C ASP A 236 7.65 -18.34 -8.67
N GLN A 237 6.39 -18.60 -9.01
CA GLN A 237 5.63 -19.74 -8.49
C GLN A 237 5.97 -21.06 -9.20
N ASP A 238 6.66 -21.01 -10.34
CA ASP A 238 7.02 -22.20 -11.11
C ASP A 238 8.28 -22.89 -10.55
N ASN A 239 9.07 -22.20 -9.72
CA ASN A 239 10.26 -22.75 -9.09
C ASN A 239 10.18 -22.67 -7.55
N ALA A 240 9.75 -23.76 -6.93
CA ALA A 240 9.62 -23.89 -5.48
C ALA A 240 10.94 -23.74 -4.71
N GLU A 241 12.11 -24.03 -5.32
CA GLU A 241 13.41 -23.92 -4.65
C GLU A 241 13.83 -22.46 -4.44
N VAL A 242 13.39 -21.57 -5.34
CA VAL A 242 13.77 -20.15 -5.36
C VAL A 242 12.64 -19.25 -4.85
N CYS A 243 11.40 -19.75 -4.86
CA CYS A 243 10.23 -19.01 -4.41
C CYS A 243 10.23 -18.78 -2.89
N LYS A 244 10.22 -17.52 -2.48
CA LYS A 244 10.15 -17.15 -1.04
C LYS A 244 8.76 -17.31 -0.42
N LYS A 245 7.70 -17.17 -1.22
CA LYS A 245 6.30 -17.27 -0.77
C LYS A 245 5.47 -17.97 -1.84
N LEU A 246 5.29 -19.28 -1.68
CA LEU A 246 4.39 -20.08 -2.53
C LEU A 246 2.93 -19.82 -2.15
N ILE A 247 2.08 -19.63 -3.15
CA ILE A 247 0.65 -19.48 -2.97
C ILE A 247 0.00 -20.86 -2.98
N LYS A 248 -0.72 -21.18 -1.90
CA LYS A 248 -1.54 -22.39 -1.83
C LYS A 248 -2.76 -22.24 -2.72
N THR A 249 -3.26 -23.34 -3.25
CA THR A 249 -4.42 -23.31 -4.16
C THR A 249 -5.63 -22.65 -3.52
N LYS A 250 -5.93 -22.92 -2.23
CA LYS A 250 -7.05 -22.28 -1.53
C LYS A 250 -6.93 -20.75 -1.50
N ASP A 251 -5.75 -20.22 -1.23
CA ASP A 251 -5.50 -18.77 -1.15
C ASP A 251 -5.58 -18.15 -2.54
N GLY A 252 -5.05 -18.86 -3.55
CA GLY A 252 -5.15 -18.48 -4.95
C GLY A 252 -6.60 -18.43 -5.46
N ILE A 253 -7.42 -19.41 -5.09
CA ILE A 253 -8.85 -19.45 -5.42
C ILE A 253 -9.61 -18.31 -4.72
N GLN A 254 -9.30 -17.99 -3.46
CA GLN A 254 -9.91 -16.85 -2.76
C GLN A 254 -9.60 -15.53 -3.47
N ARG A 255 -8.34 -15.31 -3.89
CA ARG A 255 -7.96 -14.12 -4.67
C ARG A 255 -8.64 -14.06 -6.03
N LEU A 256 -8.79 -15.19 -6.71
CA LEU A 256 -9.57 -15.30 -7.95
C LEU A 256 -11.04 -14.96 -7.75
N VAL A 257 -11.65 -15.43 -6.66
CA VAL A 257 -13.03 -15.12 -6.29
C VAL A 257 -13.19 -13.62 -6.04
N LEU A 258 -12.28 -13.00 -5.28
CA LEU A 258 -12.30 -11.56 -5.03
C LEU A 258 -12.21 -10.76 -6.34
N TYR A 259 -11.27 -11.12 -7.22
CA TYR A 259 -11.10 -10.49 -8.52
C TYR A 259 -12.38 -10.62 -9.36
N ASN A 260 -12.90 -11.84 -9.52
CA ASN A 260 -14.10 -12.09 -10.34
C ASN A 260 -15.35 -11.40 -9.78
N SER A 261 -15.46 -11.31 -8.44
CA SER A 261 -16.56 -10.58 -7.79
C SER A 261 -16.44 -9.06 -7.98
N SER A 262 -15.24 -8.57 -8.30
CA SER A 262 -14.98 -7.14 -8.49
C SER A 262 -15.21 -6.67 -9.93
N VAL A 263 -14.98 -7.53 -10.92
CA VAL A 263 -15.21 -7.20 -12.33
C VAL A 263 -16.66 -6.78 -12.53
N SER A 264 -16.85 -5.59 -13.12
CA SER A 264 -18.18 -5.04 -13.43
C SER A 264 -19.14 -4.94 -12.23
N ARG A 265 -18.60 -4.85 -10.99
CA ARG A 265 -19.42 -4.64 -9.78
C ARG A 265 -20.11 -3.28 -9.78
N PHE A 266 -19.41 -2.24 -10.24
CA PHE A 266 -19.97 -0.89 -10.33
C PHE A 266 -20.30 -0.55 -11.78
N PRO A 267 -21.44 0.10 -12.07
CA PRO A 267 -21.82 0.47 -13.45
C PRO A 267 -20.75 1.31 -14.16
N ASN A 268 -20.03 2.15 -13.41
CA ASN A 268 -19.00 3.04 -13.93
C ASN A 268 -17.57 2.45 -13.85
N ALA A 269 -17.42 1.19 -13.42
CA ALA A 269 -16.14 0.48 -13.35
C ALA A 269 -16.24 -0.88 -14.03
N VAL A 270 -15.79 -0.94 -15.28
CA VAL A 270 -15.85 -2.15 -16.12
C VAL A 270 -14.87 -3.22 -15.62
N GLY A 271 -13.69 -2.79 -15.16
CA GLY A 271 -12.63 -3.68 -14.63
C GLY A 271 -12.84 -4.07 -13.16
N ALA A 272 -11.89 -4.84 -12.62
CA ALA A 272 -11.89 -5.27 -11.22
C ALA A 272 -11.44 -4.19 -10.23
N PHE A 273 -10.86 -3.09 -10.71
CA PHE A 273 -10.11 -2.14 -9.89
C PHE A 273 -10.62 -0.72 -10.01
N ILE A 274 -10.58 -0.01 -8.88
CA ILE A 274 -10.82 1.43 -8.78
C ILE A 274 -9.65 2.14 -8.11
N TYR A 275 -9.53 3.43 -8.38
CA TYR A 275 -8.50 4.31 -7.85
C TYR A 275 -9.09 5.66 -7.43
N PRO A 276 -8.68 6.22 -6.27
CA PRO A 276 -9.23 7.48 -5.76
C PRO A 276 -8.82 8.68 -6.61
N ILE A 277 -9.75 9.59 -6.86
CA ILE A 277 -9.46 10.90 -7.47
C ILE A 277 -8.56 11.69 -6.50
N TYR A 278 -7.58 12.41 -7.04
CA TYR A 278 -6.51 13.15 -6.35
C TYR A 278 -5.40 12.30 -5.72
N GLY A 279 -5.40 10.98 -5.94
CA GLY A 279 -4.36 10.08 -5.46
C GLY A 279 -4.68 9.42 -4.13
N GLN A 280 -3.87 8.46 -3.69
CA GLN A 280 -4.18 7.63 -2.51
C GLN A 280 -4.15 8.38 -1.19
N GLY A 281 -3.45 9.52 -1.12
CA GLY A 281 -3.34 10.36 0.06
C GLY A 281 -4.65 10.99 0.52
N VAL A 282 -5.73 10.88 -0.27
CA VAL A 282 -7.08 11.24 0.19
C VAL A 282 -7.67 10.19 1.14
N LEU A 283 -7.23 8.93 1.07
CA LEU A 283 -7.77 7.87 1.92
C LEU A 283 -7.47 8.14 3.41
N PRO A 284 -6.21 8.42 3.82
CA PRO A 284 -5.94 8.79 5.22
C PRO A 284 -6.69 10.05 5.66
N GLN A 285 -6.84 11.04 4.76
CA GLN A 285 -7.54 12.28 5.08
C GLN A 285 -9.03 12.06 5.35
N ALA A 286 -9.68 11.18 4.58
CA ALA A 286 -11.08 10.83 4.77
C ALA A 286 -11.29 10.18 6.14
N PHE A 287 -10.45 9.22 6.54
CA PHE A 287 -10.52 8.64 7.88
C PHE A 287 -10.16 9.64 8.99
N CYS A 288 -9.18 10.52 8.76
CA CYS A 288 -8.89 11.60 9.71
C CYS A 288 -10.11 12.49 9.95
N ARG A 289 -10.84 12.80 8.88
CA ARG A 289 -12.09 13.57 8.98
C ARG A 289 -13.17 12.80 9.74
N CYS A 290 -13.34 11.49 9.50
CA CYS A 290 -14.26 10.65 10.27
C CYS A 290 -13.96 10.68 11.77
N ALA A 291 -12.69 10.64 12.16
CA ALA A 291 -12.27 10.76 13.55
C ALA A 291 -12.58 12.17 14.11
N ALA A 292 -12.23 13.22 13.38
CA ALA A 292 -12.41 14.61 13.83
C ALA A 292 -13.89 14.97 14.07
N VAL A 293 -14.81 14.49 13.21
CA VAL A 293 -16.26 14.68 13.39
C VAL A 293 -16.76 14.03 14.69
N LYS A 294 -16.05 13.02 15.19
CA LYS A 294 -16.35 12.32 16.46
C LYS A 294 -15.51 12.84 17.64
N GLY A 295 -14.84 13.99 17.50
CA GLY A 295 -14.17 14.67 18.60
C GLY A 295 -12.66 14.44 18.72
N ALA A 296 -12.03 13.73 17.79
CA ALA A 296 -10.57 13.62 17.78
C ALA A 296 -9.90 14.99 17.53
N ILE A 297 -8.86 15.30 18.30
CA ILE A 297 -8.07 16.53 18.17
C ILE A 297 -6.90 16.28 17.22
N TYR A 298 -6.78 17.12 16.19
CA TYR A 298 -5.75 17.00 15.14
C TYR A 298 -4.74 18.14 15.19
N VAL A 299 -3.44 17.80 15.20
CA VAL A 299 -2.36 18.79 15.20
C VAL A 299 -1.21 18.38 14.29
N LEU A 300 -1.10 19.03 13.13
CA LEU A 300 0.05 18.90 12.23
C LEU A 300 1.23 19.76 12.71
N ARG A 301 2.44 19.46 12.21
CA ARG A 301 3.71 20.10 12.61
C ARG A 301 3.97 20.00 14.12
N MET A 302 3.53 18.92 14.75
CA MET A 302 3.70 18.66 16.18
C MET A 302 4.46 17.34 16.40
N PRO A 303 5.80 17.31 16.21
CA PRO A 303 6.60 16.12 16.50
C PRO A 303 6.47 15.66 17.96
N VAL A 304 6.36 14.34 18.16
CA VAL A 304 6.66 13.70 19.45
C VAL A 304 8.17 13.64 19.63
N THR A 305 8.68 14.21 20.72
CA THR A 305 10.12 14.31 21.01
C THR A 305 10.58 13.32 22.08
N GLY A 306 9.66 12.84 22.93
CA GLY A 306 9.98 11.88 23.99
C GLY A 306 8.79 11.01 24.40
N LEU A 307 9.09 9.80 24.89
CA LEU A 307 8.15 8.93 25.59
C LEU A 307 8.28 9.16 27.08
N LEU A 308 7.16 9.42 27.74
CA LEU A 308 7.11 9.53 29.18
C LEU A 308 7.00 8.13 29.78
N VAL A 309 7.89 7.83 30.72
CA VAL A 309 7.96 6.52 31.39
C VAL A 309 7.82 6.73 32.88
N ASP A 310 7.03 5.88 33.52
CA ASP A 310 6.95 5.83 34.97
C ASP A 310 8.25 5.28 35.56
N LYS A 311 8.82 5.99 36.54
CA LYS A 311 10.16 5.68 37.06
C LYS A 311 10.21 4.38 37.85
N GLU A 312 9.11 4.00 38.49
CA GLU A 312 9.04 2.83 39.37
C GLU A 312 8.67 1.57 38.59
N THR A 313 7.62 1.67 37.78
CA THR A 313 7.07 0.53 37.01
C THR A 313 7.74 0.33 35.66
N ARG A 314 8.50 1.32 35.16
CA ARG A 314 9.09 1.35 33.82
C ARG A 314 8.04 1.16 32.71
N GLN A 315 6.80 1.57 32.97
CA GLN A 315 5.71 1.53 32.00
C GLN A 315 5.52 2.88 31.28
N TYR A 316 5.05 2.80 30.04
CA TYR A 316 4.64 3.96 29.25
C TYR A 316 3.46 4.69 29.92
N LYS A 317 3.48 6.03 29.90
CA LYS A 317 2.37 6.86 30.43
C LYS A 317 1.91 8.01 29.52
N GLY A 318 2.65 8.31 28.46
CA GLY A 318 2.39 9.51 27.66
C GLY A 318 3.55 9.91 26.77
N VAL A 319 3.41 11.06 26.11
CA VAL A 319 4.42 11.62 25.20
C VAL A 319 4.75 13.06 25.56
N ARG A 320 5.98 13.48 25.22
CA ARG A 320 6.39 14.87 25.19
C ARG A 320 6.35 15.38 23.75
N LEU A 321 5.69 16.51 23.56
CA LEU A 321 5.57 17.18 22.26
C LEU A 321 6.72 18.17 22.03
N SER A 322 6.91 18.61 20.78
CA SER A 322 7.88 19.67 20.44
C SER A 322 7.59 21.01 21.12
N SER A 323 6.35 21.24 21.56
CA SER A 323 5.95 22.40 22.35
C SER A 323 6.50 22.36 23.78
N GLY A 324 7.08 21.23 24.21
CA GLY A 324 7.48 20.96 25.59
C GLY A 324 6.34 20.45 26.47
N GLN A 325 5.12 20.36 25.93
CA GLN A 325 3.96 19.87 26.67
C GLN A 325 3.99 18.35 26.81
N ASP A 326 3.68 17.86 28.01
CA ASP A 326 3.45 16.45 28.32
C ASP A 326 1.96 16.13 28.16
N ILE A 327 1.66 15.09 27.38
CA ILE A 327 0.30 14.56 27.16
C ILE A 327 0.27 13.09 27.58
N PHE A 328 -0.79 12.68 28.26
CA PHE A 328 -0.91 11.36 28.89
C PHE A 328 -1.94 10.48 28.17
N SER A 329 -1.60 9.20 28.06
CA SER A 329 -2.46 8.16 27.50
C SER A 329 -1.92 6.78 27.90
N HIS A 330 -2.82 5.79 27.99
CA HIS A 330 -2.43 4.39 28.17
C HIS A 330 -2.00 3.73 26.85
N HIS A 331 -2.46 4.26 25.71
CA HIS A 331 -2.16 3.72 24.39
C HIS A 331 -1.47 4.76 23.49
N LEU A 332 -0.44 4.30 22.79
CA LEU A 332 0.28 5.06 21.78
C LEU A 332 0.42 4.24 20.51
N VAL A 333 0.01 4.85 19.40
CA VAL A 333 0.27 4.36 18.05
C VAL A 333 1.24 5.31 17.36
N MET A 334 2.28 4.77 16.75
CA MET A 334 3.28 5.56 16.04
C MET A 334 3.48 5.05 14.60
N ASP A 335 3.83 5.98 13.72
CA ASP A 335 4.22 5.69 12.35
C ASP A 335 5.47 4.77 12.28
N PRO A 336 5.68 4.05 11.17
CA PRO A 336 6.73 3.03 11.08
C PRO A 336 8.17 3.58 11.03
N SER A 337 8.37 4.90 10.91
CA SER A 337 9.69 5.52 10.92
C SER A 337 10.32 5.59 12.31
N PHE A 338 9.53 5.39 13.37
CA PHE A 338 10.01 5.47 14.74
C PHE A 338 10.83 4.24 15.15
N ILE A 339 11.92 4.50 15.86
CA ILE A 339 12.74 3.49 16.53
C ILE A 339 12.35 3.49 18.00
N ALA A 340 11.52 2.52 18.40
CA ALA A 340 11.23 2.28 19.81
C ALA A 340 12.46 1.62 20.47
N GLN A 341 12.94 2.23 21.55
CA GLN A 341 14.00 1.65 22.38
C GLN A 341 13.36 0.66 23.38
N HIS A 342 13.02 -0.51 22.86
CA HIS A 342 12.28 -1.56 23.58
C HIS A 342 12.96 -2.02 24.88
N SER A 343 14.30 -1.95 24.94
CA SER A 343 15.10 -2.29 26.13
C SER A 343 14.79 -1.43 27.36
N LEU A 344 14.02 -0.35 27.23
CA LEU A 344 13.71 0.56 28.32
C LEU A 344 12.38 0.27 29.03
N PHE A 345 11.53 -0.59 28.47
CA PHE A 345 10.21 -0.92 29.00
C PHE A 345 10.17 -2.29 29.66
N SER A 346 9.43 -2.43 30.77
CA SER A 346 9.18 -3.73 31.41
C SER A 346 7.97 -4.41 30.77
N THR A 347 8.13 -5.65 30.31
CA THR A 347 7.03 -6.49 29.83
C THR A 347 6.33 -7.16 31.01
N ASN A 348 5.30 -6.52 31.54
CA ASN A 348 4.39 -7.17 32.50
C ASN A 348 3.44 -8.12 31.75
N ALA A 349 3.95 -9.26 31.29
CA ALA A 349 3.10 -10.42 31.09
C ALA A 349 2.87 -11.05 32.48
N SER A 350 1.71 -10.76 33.07
CA SER A 350 1.27 -11.40 34.31
C SER A 350 1.26 -12.91 34.12
N SER A 351 2.13 -13.59 34.87
CA SER A 351 2.06 -15.02 35.13
C SER A 351 0.73 -15.34 35.80
N HIS A 352 -0.24 -15.92 35.08
CA HIS A 352 -1.16 -16.95 35.56
C HIS A 352 -1.87 -17.57 34.34
N HIS A 353 -1.81 -18.91 34.26
CA HIS A 353 -2.19 -19.80 33.15
C HIS A 353 -1.17 -19.94 32.01
N GLU A 354 -0.31 -20.95 32.16
CA GLU A 354 0.44 -21.55 31.06
C GLU A 354 -0.54 -22.25 30.11
N ASP A 355 -0.77 -21.67 28.94
CA ASP A 355 -1.37 -22.36 27.79
C ASP A 355 -0.23 -22.82 26.85
N PRO A 356 -0.14 -24.11 26.45
CA PRO A 356 1.08 -24.65 25.82
C PRO A 356 1.33 -24.30 24.34
N GLU A 357 0.64 -23.34 23.71
CA GLU A 357 0.71 -23.17 22.23
C GLU A 357 1.06 -21.76 21.70
N VAL A 358 1.50 -20.80 22.52
CA VAL A 358 1.92 -19.48 22.01
C VAL A 358 3.45 -19.38 21.94
N PRO A 359 4.08 -19.20 20.75
CA PRO A 359 5.52 -19.03 20.67
C PRO A 359 5.95 -17.72 21.31
N LYS A 360 6.84 -17.79 22.30
CA LYS A 360 7.52 -16.64 22.89
C LYS A 360 8.22 -15.83 21.79
N ALA A 361 7.94 -14.53 21.72
CA ALA A 361 8.66 -13.60 20.86
C ALA A 361 10.17 -13.68 21.15
N LYS A 362 10.91 -14.27 20.22
CA LYS A 362 12.38 -14.32 20.28
C LYS A 362 12.90 -12.91 20.01
N GLU A 363 13.72 -12.42 20.93
CA GLU A 363 14.55 -11.24 20.77
C GLU A 363 15.32 -11.28 19.44
N CYS A 364 15.03 -10.33 18.56
CA CYS A 364 15.80 -10.10 17.33
C CYS A 364 17.10 -9.35 17.68
N GLN A 365 18.06 -10.04 18.27
CA GLN A 365 19.46 -9.60 18.26
C GLN A 365 20.34 -10.73 17.72
N GLY A 366 20.94 -10.50 16.55
CA GLY A 366 22.03 -11.31 16.05
C GLY A 366 21.63 -12.56 15.28
N LEU A 367 20.87 -12.41 14.19
CA LEU A 367 20.94 -13.30 13.03
C LEU A 367 20.66 -12.44 11.80
N SER A 368 21.48 -12.57 10.76
CA SER A 368 21.34 -11.86 9.48
C SER A 368 20.01 -12.23 8.80
N SER A 369 18.90 -11.62 9.22
CA SER A 369 17.61 -11.78 8.54
C SER A 369 17.63 -10.87 7.32
N SER A 370 17.61 -11.45 6.12
CA SER A 370 17.32 -10.73 4.88
C SER A 370 16.02 -9.95 5.10
N THR A 371 16.12 -8.64 5.31
CA THR A 371 14.96 -7.75 5.37
C THR A 371 14.49 -7.60 3.94
N THR A 372 13.33 -8.16 3.60
CA THR A 372 12.70 -7.85 2.31
C THR A 372 12.60 -6.33 2.19
N LYS A 373 12.74 -5.79 0.97
CA LYS A 373 12.61 -4.37 0.65
C LYS A 373 11.59 -4.19 -0.49
N VAL A 374 11.04 -2.99 -0.63
CA VAL A 374 10.26 -2.59 -1.82
C VAL A 374 11.05 -1.55 -2.58
N ALA A 375 11.35 -1.82 -3.84
CA ALA A 375 11.83 -0.80 -4.76
C ALA A 375 10.62 -0.18 -5.49
N ARG A 376 10.55 1.15 -5.53
CA ARG A 376 9.50 1.90 -6.21
C ARG A 376 10.10 2.87 -7.22
N ALA A 377 9.36 3.17 -8.28
CA ALA A 377 9.65 4.28 -9.18
C ALA A 377 8.41 5.14 -9.41
N ILE A 378 8.58 6.46 -9.46
CA ILE A 378 7.59 7.40 -9.95
C ILE A 378 8.14 7.98 -11.25
N CYS A 379 7.44 7.78 -12.36
CA CYS A 379 7.81 8.30 -13.66
C CYS A 379 6.76 9.31 -14.13
N ILE A 380 7.20 10.47 -14.62
CA ILE A 380 6.36 11.42 -15.33
C ILE A 380 6.66 11.28 -16.81
N THR A 381 5.62 11.02 -17.62
CA THR A 381 5.77 10.76 -19.05
C THR A 381 4.89 11.64 -19.91
N LYS A 382 5.36 11.88 -21.13
CA LYS A 382 4.56 12.42 -22.22
C LYS A 382 4.03 11.28 -23.07
N GLY A 383 2.70 11.24 -23.24
CA GLY A 383 2.01 10.13 -23.87
C GLY A 383 1.77 8.94 -22.91
N SER A 384 0.85 8.07 -23.32
CA SER A 384 0.42 6.87 -22.61
C SER A 384 1.12 5.61 -23.15
N ILE A 385 1.17 4.55 -22.34
CA ILE A 385 1.67 3.22 -22.70
C ILE A 385 0.92 2.64 -23.90
N ARG A 386 -0.40 2.88 -23.97
CA ARG A 386 -1.24 2.53 -25.12
C ARG A 386 -1.97 3.78 -25.62
N PRO A 387 -2.11 3.98 -26.94
CA PRO A 387 -2.90 5.09 -27.49
C PRO A 387 -4.30 5.13 -26.86
N ASP A 388 -4.78 6.35 -26.56
CA ASP A 388 -6.11 6.64 -26.02
C ASP A 388 -6.46 5.93 -24.69
N SER A 389 -5.46 5.43 -23.96
CA SER A 389 -5.66 4.83 -22.65
C SER A 389 -5.44 5.85 -21.53
N SER A 390 -6.35 5.87 -20.54
CA SER A 390 -6.19 6.67 -19.34
C SER A 390 -5.46 5.88 -18.25
N ASN A 391 -6.21 5.15 -17.43
CA ASN A 391 -5.69 4.46 -16.25
C ASN A 391 -5.54 2.96 -16.55
N LEU A 392 -4.32 2.43 -16.46
CA LEU A 392 -4.05 1.02 -16.73
C LEU A 392 -2.99 0.43 -15.81
N LEU A 393 -3.08 -0.89 -15.60
CA LEU A 393 -2.12 -1.68 -14.85
C LEU A 393 -1.29 -2.52 -15.84
N VAL A 394 0.02 -2.56 -15.67
CA VAL A 394 0.94 -3.43 -16.39
C VAL A 394 1.61 -4.36 -15.40
N ILE A 395 1.64 -5.65 -15.72
CA ILE A 395 2.28 -6.69 -14.94
C ILE A 395 3.45 -7.26 -15.74
N PHE A 396 4.61 -7.32 -15.12
CA PHE A 396 5.79 -8.01 -15.61
C PHE A 396 6.02 -9.24 -14.74
N PRO A 397 5.57 -10.43 -15.18
CA PRO A 397 5.81 -11.68 -14.46
C PRO A 397 7.30 -11.91 -14.18
N PRO A 398 7.64 -12.72 -13.18
CA PRO A 398 9.00 -13.23 -13.01
C PRO A 398 9.57 -13.74 -14.34
N ARG A 399 10.85 -13.47 -14.58
CA ARG A 399 11.64 -13.82 -15.77
C ARG A 399 11.24 -13.11 -17.07
N SER A 400 10.17 -12.31 -17.09
CA SER A 400 9.73 -11.61 -18.31
C SER A 400 10.66 -10.47 -18.74
N LEU A 401 11.41 -9.88 -17.80
CA LEU A 401 12.41 -8.82 -18.05
C LEU A 401 13.85 -9.37 -18.06
N GLY A 402 14.02 -10.67 -17.85
CA GLY A 402 15.32 -11.34 -17.79
C GLY A 402 15.36 -12.46 -16.75
N ALA A 403 16.22 -13.47 -16.97
CA ALA A 403 16.22 -14.70 -16.17
C ALA A 403 16.47 -14.52 -14.67
N GLU A 404 17.12 -13.42 -14.27
CA GLU A 404 17.42 -13.07 -12.87
C GLU A 404 16.25 -12.40 -12.15
N GLN A 405 15.21 -11.97 -12.87
CA GLN A 405 14.02 -11.34 -12.29
C GLN A 405 13.14 -12.40 -11.62
N LEU A 406 13.31 -12.61 -10.32
CA LEU A 406 12.57 -13.62 -9.56
C LEU A 406 11.26 -13.09 -8.94
N THR A 407 11.04 -11.77 -9.02
CA THR A 407 9.85 -11.10 -8.50
C THR A 407 9.09 -10.40 -9.61
N ALA A 408 7.76 -10.36 -9.49
CA ALA A 408 6.93 -9.57 -10.38
C ALA A 408 7.26 -8.07 -10.23
N VAL A 409 7.23 -7.35 -11.34
CA VAL A 409 7.21 -5.87 -11.34
C VAL A 409 5.82 -5.44 -11.77
N ARG A 410 5.22 -4.48 -11.08
CA ARG A 410 3.91 -3.90 -11.44
C ARG A 410 4.07 -2.43 -11.76
N ALA A 411 3.38 -1.96 -12.80
CA ALA A 411 3.33 -0.57 -13.18
C ALA A 411 1.89 -0.07 -13.27
N LEU A 412 1.54 1.02 -12.57
CA LEU A 412 0.24 1.67 -12.65
C LEU A 412 0.39 3.01 -13.36
N GLN A 413 -0.16 3.12 -14.56
CA GLN A 413 -0.27 4.40 -15.26
C GLN A 413 -1.57 5.08 -14.86
N LEU A 414 -1.46 6.36 -14.51
CA LEU A 414 -2.56 7.26 -14.24
C LEU A 414 -2.47 8.48 -15.15
N SER A 415 -3.64 9.01 -15.49
CA SER A 415 -3.82 10.21 -16.30
C SER A 415 -4.48 11.33 -15.50
N SER A 416 -4.70 12.47 -16.15
CA SER A 416 -5.49 13.57 -15.60
C SER A 416 -6.92 13.19 -15.24
N ASP A 417 -7.45 12.05 -15.70
CA ASP A 417 -8.79 11.59 -15.38
C ASP A 417 -9.05 11.42 -13.88
N VAL A 418 -8.00 11.09 -13.12
CA VAL A 418 -8.03 10.98 -11.66
C VAL A 418 -7.41 12.18 -10.96
N ALA A 419 -7.20 13.29 -11.68
CA ALA A 419 -6.69 14.56 -11.14
C ALA A 419 -5.35 14.46 -10.39
N VAL A 420 -4.47 13.54 -10.82
CA VAL A 420 -3.11 13.38 -10.24
C VAL A 420 -2.03 14.11 -11.05
N CYS A 421 -2.34 14.55 -12.26
CA CYS A 421 -1.43 15.25 -13.15
C CYS A 421 -2.19 16.13 -14.17
N PRO A 422 -1.50 17.08 -14.84
CA PRO A 422 -2.08 17.85 -15.95
C PRO A 422 -2.51 16.99 -17.15
N PRO A 423 -3.37 17.51 -18.03
CA PRO A 423 -3.67 16.90 -19.32
C PRO A 423 -2.40 16.64 -20.17
N ASP A 424 -2.45 15.62 -21.02
CA ASP A 424 -1.37 15.16 -21.91
C ASP A 424 -0.08 14.69 -21.22
N VAL A 425 -0.10 14.62 -19.89
CA VAL A 425 0.95 14.07 -19.04
C VAL A 425 0.39 12.89 -18.25
N PHE A 426 1.25 11.89 -18.02
CA PHE A 426 0.89 10.69 -17.27
C PHE A 426 1.88 10.47 -16.14
N VAL A 427 1.41 9.84 -15.07
CA VAL A 427 2.24 9.37 -13.96
C VAL A 427 2.22 7.85 -13.97
N ILE A 428 3.40 7.24 -13.98
CA ILE A 428 3.54 5.78 -13.97
C ILE A 428 4.30 5.38 -12.71
N TYR A 429 3.64 4.62 -11.84
CA TYR A 429 4.22 4.07 -10.62
C TYR A 429 4.69 2.65 -10.86
N PHE A 430 5.97 2.36 -10.62
CA PHE A 430 6.49 1.00 -10.63
C PHE A 430 6.76 0.50 -9.21
N SER A 431 6.62 -0.80 -8.98
CA SER A 431 6.99 -1.44 -7.71
C SER A 431 7.41 -2.89 -7.91
N THR A 432 8.37 -3.32 -7.09
CA THR A 432 8.77 -4.73 -6.97
C THR A 432 9.39 -5.02 -5.61
N LEU A 433 9.24 -6.26 -5.14
CA LEU A 433 9.95 -6.77 -3.97
C LEU A 433 11.41 -7.06 -4.36
N CYS A 434 12.35 -6.76 -3.45
CA CYS A 434 13.77 -7.02 -3.63
C CYS A 434 14.47 -7.32 -2.30
N ASP A 435 15.65 -7.93 -2.37
CA ASP A 435 16.52 -8.15 -1.20
C ASP A 435 17.37 -6.93 -0.88
N ASP A 436 17.80 -6.22 -1.91
CA ASP A 436 18.66 -5.05 -1.79
C ASP A 436 18.31 -4.00 -2.85
N ALA A 437 18.90 -2.80 -2.68
CA ALA A 437 18.62 -1.66 -3.55
C ALA A 437 19.14 -1.85 -4.98
N ILE A 438 20.24 -2.59 -5.17
CA ILE A 438 20.83 -2.83 -6.50
C ILE A 438 19.90 -3.72 -7.31
N GLN A 439 19.46 -4.83 -6.72
CA GLN A 439 18.51 -5.75 -7.35
C GLN A 439 17.19 -5.04 -7.68
N GLY A 440 16.62 -4.32 -6.71
CA GLY A 440 15.36 -3.60 -6.89
C GLY A 440 15.42 -2.59 -8.03
N LYS A 441 16.44 -1.72 -8.04
CA LYS A 441 16.65 -0.76 -9.13
C LYS A 441 16.87 -1.43 -10.47
N LYS A 442 17.64 -2.53 -10.54
CA LYS A 442 17.86 -3.28 -11.77
C LYS A 442 16.53 -3.75 -12.38
N HIS A 443 15.63 -4.30 -11.57
CA HIS A 443 14.31 -4.75 -12.04
C HIS A 443 13.43 -3.58 -12.52
N LEU A 444 13.42 -2.47 -11.77
CA LEU A 444 12.66 -1.26 -12.15
C LEU A 444 13.18 -0.66 -13.46
N HIS A 445 14.50 -0.50 -13.61
CA HIS A 445 15.12 -0.02 -14.84
C HIS A 445 14.80 -0.93 -16.03
N ALA A 446 14.83 -2.26 -15.85
CA ALA A 446 14.45 -3.20 -16.90
C ALA A 446 12.97 -3.02 -17.31
N ALA A 447 12.06 -2.85 -16.36
CA ALA A 447 10.64 -2.59 -16.63
C ALA A 447 10.43 -1.25 -17.35
N MET A 448 11.09 -0.18 -16.88
CA MET A 448 11.05 1.15 -17.51
C MET A 448 11.57 1.09 -18.94
N ASN A 449 12.69 0.43 -19.21
CA ASN A 449 13.24 0.26 -20.56
C ASN A 449 12.32 -0.55 -21.50
N ALA A 450 11.56 -1.51 -20.94
CA ALA A 450 10.63 -2.31 -21.72
C ALA A 450 9.49 -1.44 -22.30
N ILE A 451 8.98 -0.46 -21.53
CA ILE A 451 7.76 0.29 -21.91
C ILE A 451 7.94 1.80 -22.12
N LEU A 452 9.08 2.40 -21.78
CA LEU A 452 9.33 3.86 -21.90
C LEU A 452 10.47 4.18 -22.87
N LEU A 453 10.41 5.37 -23.48
CA LEU A 453 11.50 5.98 -24.26
C LEU A 453 12.28 6.96 -23.39
N HIS A 454 13.59 6.76 -23.27
CA HIS A 454 14.47 7.64 -22.48
C HIS A 454 14.96 8.81 -23.34
N SER A 455 14.49 10.02 -23.03
CA SER A 455 14.85 11.24 -23.75
C SER A 455 16.34 11.62 -23.60
N TYR A 456 16.98 11.25 -22.48
CA TYR A 456 18.34 11.67 -22.13
C TYR A 456 19.48 10.88 -22.80
N LEU A 457 19.18 9.75 -23.45
CA LEU A 457 20.21 8.91 -24.08
C LEU A 457 20.53 9.30 -25.53
N ASN A 458 19.68 10.10 -26.17
CA ASN A 458 19.82 10.44 -27.60
C ASN A 458 20.75 11.62 -27.88
N ASP A 459 21.25 12.34 -26.87
CA ASP A 459 22.14 13.49 -27.09
C ASP A 459 23.64 13.14 -27.12
N SER A 460 24.03 11.87 -26.89
CA SER A 460 25.46 11.53 -26.76
C SER A 460 26.02 10.43 -27.66
N GLN A 461 25.28 9.89 -28.64
CA GLN A 461 25.91 9.09 -29.71
C GLN A 461 25.24 9.27 -31.08
N ASN A 462 26.00 9.88 -32.00
CA ASN A 462 25.92 9.53 -33.42
C ASN A 462 26.31 8.05 -33.56
N SER A 463 25.33 7.15 -33.50
CA SER A 463 25.51 5.77 -33.94
C SER A 463 24.22 5.27 -34.56
N THR A 464 24.29 5.15 -35.89
CA THR A 464 23.36 4.46 -36.78
C THR A 464 23.01 3.10 -36.17
N SER A 465 21.84 2.99 -35.55
CA SER A 465 21.22 1.71 -35.22
C SER A 465 20.01 1.54 -36.12
N THR A 466 20.09 0.47 -36.91
CA THR A 466 19.07 -0.04 -37.80
C THR A 466 17.73 -0.13 -37.06
N VAL A 467 16.78 0.69 -37.49
CA VAL A 467 15.36 0.53 -37.18
C VAL A 467 14.98 -0.87 -37.65
N SER A 468 14.72 -1.78 -36.72
CA SER A 468 13.96 -2.98 -37.02
C SER A 468 12.53 -2.54 -37.24
N GLU A 469 12.15 -2.42 -38.50
CA GLU A 469 10.77 -2.35 -38.95
C GLU A 469 10.08 -3.67 -38.58
N ASP A 470 9.58 -3.79 -37.35
CA ASP A 470 8.66 -4.89 -36.96
C ASP A 470 7.92 -4.54 -35.66
N SER A 471 6.99 -3.59 -35.73
CA SER A 471 5.69 -3.67 -35.05
C SER A 471 4.80 -2.50 -35.52
N GLU A 472 3.59 -2.82 -35.95
CA GLU A 472 2.57 -1.83 -36.29
C GLU A 472 2.26 -0.94 -35.07
N GLY A 473 2.66 0.33 -35.10
CA GLY A 473 1.93 1.46 -34.50
C GLY A 473 2.09 1.79 -33.01
N GLU A 474 2.83 1.04 -32.18
CA GLU A 474 2.95 1.38 -30.74
C GLU A 474 4.16 2.27 -30.43
N THR A 475 3.94 3.60 -30.39
CA THR A 475 4.96 4.55 -29.91
C THR A 475 5.05 4.53 -28.39
N LYS A 476 6.22 4.16 -27.83
CA LYS A 476 6.46 4.19 -26.37
C LYS A 476 6.34 5.62 -25.80
N PRO A 477 5.74 5.82 -24.62
CA PRO A 477 5.70 7.11 -23.93
C PRO A 477 7.11 7.63 -23.60
N THR A 478 7.30 8.95 -23.71
CA THR A 478 8.60 9.58 -23.45
C THR A 478 8.76 9.92 -21.98
N LEU A 479 9.81 9.40 -21.35
CA LEU A 479 10.16 9.70 -19.96
C LEU A 479 10.67 11.14 -19.85
N MET A 480 9.99 11.93 -19.01
CA MET A 480 10.34 13.33 -18.71
C MET A 480 11.06 13.45 -17.37
N TRP A 481 10.73 12.60 -16.40
CA TRP A 481 11.36 12.59 -15.08
C TRP A 481 11.09 11.27 -14.39
N SER A 482 12.03 10.86 -13.53
CA SER A 482 11.82 9.72 -12.66
C SER A 482 12.49 9.90 -11.31
N ALA A 483 11.88 9.31 -10.28
CA ALA A 483 12.53 9.03 -9.01
C ALA A 483 12.35 7.56 -8.66
N LEU A 484 13.45 6.87 -8.37
CA LEU A 484 13.49 5.52 -7.84
C LEU A 484 13.90 5.59 -6.37
N TYR A 485 13.22 4.84 -5.52
CA TYR A 485 13.56 4.79 -4.10
C TYR A 485 13.27 3.41 -3.52
N VAL A 486 14.06 3.02 -2.52
CA VAL A 486 13.98 1.70 -1.91
C VAL A 486 13.60 1.83 -0.45
N GLN A 487 12.47 1.22 -0.08
CA GLN A 487 11.91 1.21 1.25
C GLN A 487 12.25 -0.10 1.96
N GLU A 488 12.74 -0.02 3.19
CA GLU A 488 12.98 -1.20 4.03
C GLU A 488 11.72 -1.62 4.77
N PHE A 489 11.34 -2.89 4.74
CA PHE A 489 10.20 -3.37 5.49
C PHE A 489 10.45 -3.38 7.00
N LYS A 490 9.40 -3.05 7.76
CA LYS A 490 9.27 -3.31 9.18
C LYS A 490 7.83 -3.74 9.44
N GLU A 491 7.66 -4.88 10.10
CA GLU A 491 6.36 -5.35 10.52
C GLU A 491 5.81 -4.48 11.65
N ALA A 492 4.48 -4.43 11.76
CA ALA A 492 3.83 -3.80 12.90
C ALA A 492 4.25 -4.49 14.20
N SER A 493 4.48 -3.71 15.26
CA SER A 493 4.83 -4.25 16.58
C SER A 493 3.66 -4.09 17.55
N LEU A 494 3.28 -5.20 18.20
CA LEU A 494 2.27 -5.25 19.25
C LEU A 494 2.95 -5.14 20.60
N GLU A 495 3.10 -3.91 21.06
CA GLU A 495 3.77 -3.56 22.31
C GLU A 495 3.00 -2.41 23.01
N PRO A 496 3.33 -2.07 24.28
CA PRO A 496 2.72 -0.91 24.94
C PRO A 496 2.79 0.38 24.10
N VAL A 497 3.79 0.45 23.23
CA VAL A 497 3.88 1.42 22.13
C VAL A 497 3.78 0.67 20.80
N CYS A 498 2.63 0.81 20.15
CA CYS A 498 2.34 0.13 18.89
C CYS A 498 2.96 0.86 17.70
N SER A 499 3.57 0.10 16.77
CA SER A 499 4.03 0.64 15.49
C SER A 499 3.10 0.18 14.37
N CYS A 500 2.59 1.12 13.58
CA CYS A 500 1.71 0.82 12.45
C CYS A 500 2.45 0.14 11.29
N PRO A 501 1.75 -0.67 10.48
CA PRO A 501 2.33 -1.25 9.28
C PRO A 501 2.68 -0.14 8.28
N MET A 502 3.80 -0.30 7.59
CA MET A 502 4.21 0.62 6.54
C MET A 502 3.60 0.25 5.17
N PRO A 503 3.69 1.11 4.14
CA PRO A 503 3.24 0.75 2.81
C PRO A 503 3.98 -0.47 2.26
N ASP A 504 3.34 -1.63 2.27
CA ASP A 504 3.83 -2.88 1.70
C ASP A 504 3.95 -2.90 0.16
N GLY A 505 4.48 -3.99 -0.40
CA GLY A 505 4.64 -4.18 -1.84
C GLY A 505 3.37 -4.66 -2.55
N ASN A 506 2.28 -4.90 -1.81
CA ASN A 506 1.01 -5.36 -2.36
C ASN A 506 0.34 -4.24 -3.15
N LEU A 507 -0.39 -4.64 -4.19
CA LEU A 507 -1.16 -3.70 -5.00
C LEU A 507 -2.48 -3.30 -4.31
N ASP A 508 -3.06 -4.18 -3.50
CA ASP A 508 -4.26 -3.89 -2.70
C ASP A 508 -3.89 -3.38 -1.29
N TYR A 509 -4.89 -3.32 -0.40
CA TYR A 509 -4.71 -2.91 0.99
C TYR A 509 -4.96 -4.05 1.98
N GLY A 510 -5.14 -5.30 1.52
CA GLY A 510 -5.66 -6.40 2.34
C GLY A 510 -4.80 -6.71 3.56
N GLU A 511 -3.51 -7.05 3.35
CA GLU A 511 -2.58 -7.39 4.44
C GLU A 511 -2.38 -6.19 5.41
N LEU A 512 -2.34 -4.97 4.87
CA LEU A 512 -2.25 -3.74 5.66
C LEU A 512 -3.47 -3.53 6.57
N LEU A 513 -4.68 -3.74 6.05
CA LEU A 513 -5.91 -3.60 6.83
C LEU A 513 -6.02 -4.68 7.88
N GLU A 514 -5.65 -5.92 7.56
CA GLU A 514 -5.65 -7.02 8.54
C GLU A 514 -4.70 -6.70 9.71
N ALA A 515 -3.50 -6.22 9.44
CA ALA A 515 -2.55 -5.79 10.47
C ALA A 515 -3.10 -4.62 11.30
N THR A 516 -3.77 -3.65 10.65
CA THR A 516 -4.40 -2.51 11.32
C THR A 516 -5.55 -2.96 12.24
N ILE A 517 -6.40 -3.88 11.79
CA ILE A 517 -7.50 -4.45 12.59
C ILE A 517 -6.96 -5.19 13.81
N LYS A 518 -5.88 -5.97 13.65
CA LYS A 518 -5.20 -6.65 14.76
C LYS A 518 -4.67 -5.65 15.80
N LEU A 519 -4.08 -4.54 15.37
CA LEU A 519 -3.63 -3.47 16.28
C LEU A 519 -4.80 -2.85 17.06
N PHE A 520 -5.94 -2.62 16.41
CA PHE A 520 -7.12 -2.09 17.09
C PHE A 520 -7.63 -3.03 18.19
N HIS A 521 -7.85 -4.31 17.87
CA HIS A 521 -8.32 -5.29 18.85
C HIS A 521 -7.30 -5.57 19.95
N HIS A 522 -6.00 -5.36 19.70
CA HIS A 522 -4.99 -5.41 20.75
C HIS A 522 -5.18 -4.29 21.78
N MET A 523 -5.45 -3.06 21.33
CA MET A 523 -5.70 -1.92 22.23
C MET A 523 -7.08 -1.99 22.87
N TYR A 524 -8.09 -2.46 22.13
CA TYR A 524 -9.49 -2.48 22.55
C TYR A 524 -10.16 -3.84 22.24
N PRO A 525 -9.89 -4.91 23.02
CA PRO A 525 -10.34 -6.27 22.70
C PRO A 525 -11.86 -6.49 22.67
N GLN A 526 -12.63 -5.58 23.29
CA GLN A 526 -14.09 -5.67 23.39
C GLN A 526 -14.82 -4.77 22.38
N GLU A 527 -14.08 -4.00 21.57
CA GLU A 527 -14.65 -3.04 20.63
C GLU A 527 -14.58 -3.60 19.20
N GLU A 528 -15.61 -3.36 18.39
CA GLU A 528 -15.60 -3.67 16.96
C GLU A 528 -15.22 -2.43 16.15
N ILE A 529 -14.43 -2.61 15.09
CA ILE A 529 -14.10 -1.52 14.15
C ILE A 529 -15.38 -1.01 13.47
N PHE A 530 -15.64 0.29 13.62
CA PHE A 530 -16.79 1.00 13.04
C PHE A 530 -18.13 0.29 13.30
N ALA A 531 -18.34 -0.16 14.55
CA ALA A 531 -19.61 -0.73 14.99
C ALA A 531 -20.79 0.16 14.57
N LYS A 532 -21.87 -0.46 14.07
CA LYS A 532 -23.10 0.29 13.77
C LYS A 532 -23.63 0.90 15.08
N PRO A 533 -24.05 2.17 15.07
CA PRO A 533 -24.76 2.70 16.22
C PRO A 533 -26.00 1.81 16.48
N PRO A 534 -26.36 1.58 17.76
CA PRO A 534 -27.60 0.88 18.07
C PRO A 534 -28.76 1.62 17.38
N PRO A 535 -29.78 0.91 16.87
CA PRO A 535 -30.93 1.56 16.26
C PRO A 535 -31.53 2.51 17.30
N THR A 536 -31.51 3.80 17.01
CA THR A 536 -32.23 4.80 17.78
C THR A 536 -33.72 4.61 17.52
N GLU A 537 -34.55 4.59 18.56
CA GLU A 537 -36.01 4.36 18.48
C GLU A 537 -36.80 5.44 17.70
N ASP A 538 -36.14 6.43 17.08
CA ASP A 538 -36.78 7.64 16.53
C ASP A 538 -36.73 7.80 14.99
N ASN A 539 -36.62 6.72 14.21
CA ASN A 539 -36.74 6.79 12.74
C ASN A 539 -37.96 6.01 12.19
N GLU A 540 -39.13 6.17 12.84
CA GLU A 540 -40.43 5.76 12.25
C GLU A 540 -41.20 6.92 11.60
N GLU A 541 -40.66 8.14 11.57
CA GLU A 541 -41.33 9.24 10.88
C GLU A 541 -40.55 9.69 9.63
N ASP A 542 -41.23 9.55 8.49
CA ASP A 542 -40.94 10.11 7.16
C ASP A 542 -40.25 9.20 6.13
N ASP A 543 -40.79 7.99 5.91
CA ASP A 543 -40.86 7.41 4.56
C ASP A 543 -42.18 7.85 3.90
N GLY A 544 -42.24 9.13 3.56
CA GLY A 544 -43.34 9.79 2.88
C GLY A 544 -42.88 10.36 1.55
N SER A 545 -43.02 9.56 0.48
CA SER A 545 -43.04 9.95 -0.93
C SER A 545 -41.72 10.40 -1.59
N LEU A 546 -41.28 9.63 -2.59
CA LEU A 546 -41.40 10.00 -4.01
C LEU A 546 -41.11 8.76 -4.89
N GLU A 547 -42.10 8.40 -5.71
CA GLU A 547 -42.04 7.42 -6.81
C GLU A 547 -41.06 7.82 -7.92
#